data_AF-A0A3S3J4Z8-F1
#
_entry.id   AF-A0A3S3J4Z8-F1
#
_cell.length_a   1.000
_cell.length_b   1.000
_cell.length_c   1.000
_cell.angle_alpha   90.00
_cell.angle_beta   90.00
_cell.angle_gamma   90.00
#
_symmetry.space_group_name_H-M   'P 1'
#
loop_
_entity.id
_entity.type
_entity.pdbx_description
1 polymer ?
#
loop_
_entity_poly.entity_id
_entity_poly.type
_entity_poly.pdbx_seq_one_letter_code
_entity_poly.pdbx_strand_id
1 'polypeptide(L)'
;MKLLFYLASVTLAFSASSVAAELTAEVPKGDPEFTAKAMSAAPADIGKDATIIRIGDGFKVTPIKTGTNGWTCAVDTTGEPWCADAAGLEWFKAISTKAEPPDKTGFVYMLAGDLGTSNHDPYATDKSHWVQTGPHVMIVGKAAHEMAASYPNSLDADPKRPYVMFPGTKYQHLMFPADVAGHS
;
A
#
# COMPACT_ATOMS: atom_id res chain seq x y z
N MET A 1 -46.35 -37.62 41.91
CA MET A 1 -46.45 -36.80 40.69
C MET A 1 -45.09 -36.17 40.41
N LYS A 2 -44.46 -36.51 39.29
CA LYS A 2 -43.12 -36.06 38.87
C LYS A 2 -43.25 -34.72 38.14
N LEU A 3 -42.57 -33.67 38.62
CA LEU A 3 -42.32 -32.47 37.81
C LEU A 3 -40.87 -32.51 37.31
N LEU A 4 -40.72 -32.69 36.00
CA LEU A 4 -39.48 -32.55 35.26
C LEU A 4 -39.25 -31.06 34.96
N PHE A 5 -38.13 -30.51 35.43
CA PHE A 5 -37.63 -29.20 35.00
C PHE A 5 -36.73 -29.40 33.76
N TYR A 6 -37.16 -28.86 32.62
CA TYR A 6 -36.33 -28.75 31.42
C TYR A 6 -35.47 -27.47 31.54
N LEU A 7 -34.13 -27.63 31.62
CA LEU A 7 -33.20 -26.53 31.40
C LEU A 7 -33.03 -26.35 29.88
N ALA A 8 -33.54 -25.23 29.34
CA ALA A 8 -33.21 -24.79 28.00
C ALA A 8 -31.86 -24.06 28.03
N SER A 9 -30.82 -24.70 27.51
CA SER A 9 -29.50 -24.09 27.34
C SER A 9 -29.51 -23.24 26.06
N VAL A 10 -29.52 -21.92 26.20
CA VAL A 10 -29.41 -20.98 25.08
C VAL A 10 -27.92 -20.80 24.78
N THR A 11 -27.42 -21.47 23.73
CA THR A 11 -26.09 -21.20 23.17
C THR A 11 -26.16 -19.94 22.30
N LEU A 12 -25.58 -18.84 22.78
CA LEU A 12 -25.31 -17.64 21.97
C LEU A 12 -24.20 -17.97 20.97
N ALA A 13 -24.54 -18.08 19.69
CA ALA A 13 -23.56 -18.10 18.61
C ALA A 13 -23.11 -16.67 18.33
N PHE A 14 -21.89 -16.31 18.73
CA PHE A 14 -21.25 -15.07 18.27
C PHE A 14 -20.75 -15.27 16.84
N SER A 15 -21.49 -14.73 15.88
CA SER A 15 -21.03 -14.58 14.50
C SER A 15 -19.92 -13.53 14.49
N ALA A 16 -18.66 -13.95 14.34
CA ALA A 16 -17.54 -13.05 14.11
C ALA A 16 -17.63 -12.51 12.68
N SER A 17 -18.27 -11.36 12.49
CA SER A 17 -18.13 -10.58 11.27
C SER A 17 -16.69 -10.06 11.22
N SER A 18 -15.90 -10.59 10.29
CA SER A 18 -14.57 -10.10 9.95
C SER A 18 -14.68 -8.72 9.32
N VAL A 19 -14.65 -7.67 10.14
CA VAL A 19 -14.46 -6.30 9.66
C VAL A 19 -13.01 -6.19 9.22
N ALA A 20 -12.78 -5.94 7.92
CA ALA A 20 -11.45 -5.58 7.44
C ALA A 20 -10.98 -4.37 8.23
N ALA A 21 -9.83 -4.46 8.90
CA ALA A 21 -9.30 -3.36 9.66
C ALA A 21 -9.02 -2.18 8.73
N GLU A 22 -9.61 -1.02 9.01
CA GLU A 22 -9.41 0.22 8.26
C GLU A 22 -7.95 0.69 8.44
N LEU A 23 -7.32 1.17 7.36
CA LEU A 23 -5.94 1.65 7.40
C LEU A 23 -5.84 2.91 8.27
N THR A 24 -4.89 2.91 9.21
CA THR A 24 -4.63 4.04 10.11
C THR A 24 -3.32 4.75 9.79
N ALA A 25 -3.18 6.02 10.16
CA ALA A 25 -1.92 6.78 10.05
C ALA A 25 -0.86 6.41 11.10
N GLU A 26 -1.12 5.42 11.95
CA GLU A 26 -0.18 5.03 13.01
C GLU A 26 1.04 4.31 12.42
N VAL A 27 2.24 4.81 12.71
CA VAL A 27 3.50 4.09 12.42
C VAL A 27 3.90 3.29 13.67
N PRO A 28 3.80 1.95 13.66
CA PRO A 28 4.06 1.16 14.86
C PRO A 28 5.53 1.23 15.30
N LYS A 29 5.74 1.42 16.60
CA LYS A 29 7.08 1.48 17.19
C LYS A 29 7.69 0.11 17.45
N GLY A 30 6.86 -0.88 17.78
CA GLY A 30 7.29 -2.26 17.96
C GLY A 30 7.52 -2.95 16.62
N ASP A 31 8.55 -3.80 16.55
CA ASP A 31 8.88 -4.54 15.33
C ASP A 31 7.81 -5.57 14.93
N PRO A 32 7.14 -6.30 15.85
CA PRO A 32 6.05 -7.20 15.49
C PRO A 32 4.87 -6.48 14.82
N GLU A 33 4.39 -5.38 15.41
CA GLU A 33 3.26 -4.60 14.89
C GLU A 33 3.63 -3.91 13.58
N PHE A 34 4.86 -3.38 13.49
CA PHE A 34 5.37 -2.77 12.26
C PHE A 34 5.46 -3.81 11.14
N THR A 35 5.99 -5.00 11.43
CA THR A 35 6.11 -6.10 10.47
C THR A 35 4.73 -6.53 9.96
N ALA A 36 3.76 -6.72 10.87
CA ALA A 36 2.39 -7.08 10.49
C ALA A 36 1.77 -6.02 9.58
N LYS A 37 1.93 -4.74 9.90
CA LYS A 37 1.44 -3.64 9.07
C LYS A 37 2.16 -3.57 7.71
N ALA A 38 3.49 -3.64 7.67
CA ALA A 38 4.25 -3.64 6.42
C ALA A 38 3.84 -4.80 5.50
N MET A 39 3.66 -6.01 6.05
CA MET A 39 3.25 -7.19 5.28
C MET A 39 1.83 -7.08 4.71
N SER A 40 0.96 -6.27 5.31
CA SER A 40 -0.41 -6.07 4.83
C SER A 40 -0.48 -5.38 3.46
N ALA A 41 0.61 -4.73 3.03
CA ALA A 41 0.67 -4.09 1.73
C ALA A 41 0.70 -5.05 0.55
N ALA A 42 1.04 -6.33 0.74
CA ALA A 42 1.22 -7.29 -0.35
C ALA A 42 0.36 -8.55 -0.18
N PRO A 43 0.22 -9.38 -1.23
CA PRO A 43 -0.29 -10.73 -1.08
C PRO A 43 0.47 -11.48 0.01
N ALA A 44 -0.23 -12.30 0.80
CA ALA A 44 0.37 -12.98 1.95
C ALA A 44 1.62 -13.78 1.59
N ASP A 45 1.65 -14.41 0.41
CA ASP A 45 2.80 -15.18 -0.08
C ASP A 45 4.02 -14.32 -0.42
N ILE A 46 3.82 -13.04 -0.74
CA ILE A 46 4.90 -12.07 -0.93
C ILE A 46 5.33 -11.51 0.43
N GLY A 47 4.39 -10.99 1.23
CA GLY A 47 4.70 -10.35 2.50
C GLY A 47 5.44 -11.28 3.48
N LYS A 48 5.06 -12.56 3.55
CA LYS A 48 5.65 -13.52 4.50
C LYS A 48 7.14 -13.77 4.29
N ASP A 49 7.61 -13.68 3.06
CA ASP A 49 9.01 -13.97 2.67
C ASP A 49 9.78 -12.71 2.25
N ALA A 50 9.15 -11.53 2.36
CA ALA A 50 9.79 -10.25 2.06
C ALA A 50 10.80 -9.80 3.12
N THR A 51 11.76 -8.99 2.69
CA THR A 51 12.62 -8.22 3.58
C THR A 51 11.80 -7.11 4.22
N ILE A 52 11.91 -6.91 5.53
CA ILE A 52 11.19 -5.88 6.27
C ILE A 52 12.18 -4.83 6.75
N ILE A 53 11.91 -3.56 6.43
CA ILE A 53 12.76 -2.44 6.78
C ILE A 53 11.97 -1.30 7.41
N ARG A 54 12.62 -0.53 8.28
CA ARG A 54 12.19 0.83 8.64
C ARG A 54 12.89 1.83 7.76
N ILE A 55 12.16 2.85 7.34
CA ILE A 55 12.69 4.00 6.62
C ILE A 55 12.61 5.23 7.52
N GLY A 56 13.75 5.88 7.73
CA GLY A 56 13.84 7.21 8.33
C GLY A 56 14.14 8.30 7.32
N ASP A 57 14.41 9.49 7.81
CA ASP A 57 14.73 10.67 7.00
C ASP A 57 15.80 10.40 5.93
N GLY A 58 15.58 10.95 4.73
CA GLY A 58 16.50 10.77 3.60
C GLY A 58 16.62 9.32 3.12
N PHE A 59 15.59 8.50 3.35
CA PHE A 59 15.55 7.08 3.01
C PHE A 59 16.56 6.23 3.80
N LYS A 60 16.88 6.61 5.04
CA LYS A 60 17.79 5.83 5.90
C LYS A 60 17.13 4.50 6.28
N VAL A 61 17.72 3.40 5.81
CA VAL A 61 17.21 2.04 6.03
C VAL A 61 17.72 1.46 7.36
N THR A 62 16.80 0.93 8.15
CA THR A 62 17.11 0.05 9.30
C THR A 62 16.45 -1.30 9.07
N PRO A 63 17.21 -2.41 8.92
CA PRO A 63 16.61 -3.73 8.69
C PRO A 63 15.93 -4.27 9.95
N ILE A 64 14.75 -4.88 9.79
CA ILE A 64 14.05 -5.65 10.84
C ILE A 64 14.20 -7.15 10.58
N LYS A 65 13.96 -7.57 9.32
CA LYS A 65 13.99 -8.98 8.91
C LYS A 65 14.52 -9.08 7.49
N THR A 66 15.42 -10.03 7.25
CA THR A 66 15.85 -10.39 5.90
C THR A 66 14.87 -11.38 5.26
N GLY A 67 14.44 -11.09 4.04
CA GLY A 67 13.58 -11.96 3.24
C GLY A 67 14.34 -12.86 2.27
N THR A 68 13.61 -13.63 1.47
CA THR A 68 14.12 -14.62 0.52
C THR A 68 13.51 -14.53 -0.87
N ASN A 69 12.51 -13.67 -1.08
CA ASN A 69 11.74 -13.61 -2.34
C ASN A 69 11.99 -12.37 -3.20
N GLY A 70 12.95 -11.52 -2.82
CA GLY A 70 13.32 -10.32 -3.59
C GLY A 70 12.40 -9.10 -3.39
N TRP A 71 11.37 -9.21 -2.55
CA TRP A 71 10.52 -8.08 -2.18
C TRP A 71 10.98 -7.42 -0.89
N THR A 72 10.71 -6.12 -0.76
CA THR A 72 10.96 -5.33 0.45
C THR A 72 9.69 -4.62 0.87
N CYS A 73 9.27 -4.79 2.12
CA CYS A 73 8.11 -4.13 2.70
C CYS A 73 8.50 -3.17 3.82
N ALA A 74 7.75 -2.07 3.92
CA ALA A 74 7.89 -1.10 5.00
C ALA A 74 6.55 -0.42 5.29
N VAL A 75 6.57 0.47 6.28
CA VAL A 75 5.56 1.50 6.50
C VAL A 75 6.28 2.84 6.38
N ASP A 76 5.74 3.77 5.60
CA ASP A 76 6.31 5.11 5.47
C ASP A 76 6.04 6.00 6.70
N THR A 77 6.41 7.28 6.60
CA THR A 77 6.24 8.23 7.70
C THR A 77 4.80 8.70 7.91
N THR A 78 3.90 8.47 6.94
CA THR A 78 2.46 8.78 7.02
C THR A 78 1.64 7.59 7.52
N GLY A 79 2.26 6.42 7.67
CA GLY A 79 1.62 5.22 8.19
C GLY A 79 1.08 4.31 7.10
N GLU A 80 1.46 4.52 5.84
CA GLU A 80 0.99 3.74 4.70
C GLU A 80 1.97 2.59 4.43
N PRO A 81 1.50 1.33 4.46
CA PRO A 81 2.36 0.20 4.19
C PRO A 81 2.52 0.02 2.67
N TRP A 82 3.72 -0.34 2.25
CA TRP A 82 4.02 -0.68 0.87
C TRP A 82 4.98 -1.88 0.82
N CYS A 83 4.93 -2.62 -0.28
CA CYS A 83 5.92 -3.64 -0.62
C CYS A 83 6.38 -3.46 -2.05
N ALA A 84 7.68 -3.33 -2.28
CA ALA A 84 8.25 -3.09 -3.60
C ALA A 84 9.21 -4.21 -4.00
N ASP A 85 9.28 -4.51 -5.28
CA ASP A 85 10.38 -5.28 -5.84
C ASP A 85 11.68 -4.43 -5.82
N ALA A 86 12.79 -5.02 -6.29
CA ALA A 86 14.08 -4.33 -6.28
C ALA A 86 14.06 -3.00 -7.07
N ALA A 87 13.38 -2.95 -8.22
CA ALA A 87 13.31 -1.74 -9.04
C ALA A 87 12.35 -0.70 -8.46
N GLY A 88 11.24 -1.15 -7.88
CA GLY A 88 10.30 -0.31 -7.14
C GLY A 88 10.95 0.32 -5.91
N LEU A 89 11.80 -0.42 -5.19
CA LEU A 89 12.55 0.11 -4.06
C LEU A 89 13.56 1.18 -4.49
N GLU A 90 14.27 0.97 -5.60
CA GLU A 90 15.16 1.97 -6.19
C GLU A 90 14.38 3.24 -6.59
N TRP A 91 13.19 3.07 -7.18
CA TRP A 91 12.32 4.18 -7.54
C TRP A 91 11.80 4.95 -6.31
N PHE A 92 11.36 4.25 -5.26
CA PHE A 92 10.93 4.87 -4.01
C PHE A 92 12.05 5.68 -3.37
N LYS A 93 13.27 5.13 -3.34
CA LYS A 93 14.44 5.87 -2.87
C LYS A 93 14.63 7.15 -3.69
N ALA A 94 14.47 7.10 -5.00
CA ALA A 94 14.67 8.25 -5.86
C ALA A 94 13.64 9.36 -5.58
N ILE A 95 12.35 9.04 -5.53
CA ILE A 95 11.31 10.05 -5.22
C ILE A 95 11.48 10.61 -3.80
N SER A 96 11.77 9.78 -2.79
CA SER A 96 12.00 10.25 -1.42
C SER A 96 13.24 11.14 -1.26
N THR A 97 14.25 10.97 -2.12
CA THR A 97 15.53 11.73 -2.05
C THR A 97 15.66 12.79 -3.15
N LYS A 98 14.61 12.98 -3.96
CA LYS A 98 14.58 13.88 -5.12
C LYS A 98 15.64 13.56 -6.19
N ALA A 99 16.09 12.31 -6.26
CA ALA A 99 17.10 11.84 -7.20
C ALA A 99 16.50 11.44 -8.56
N GLU A 100 17.34 10.99 -9.50
CA GLU A 100 16.85 10.42 -10.76
C GLU A 100 16.35 8.99 -10.52
N PRO A 101 15.11 8.64 -10.93
CA PRO A 101 14.62 7.28 -10.82
C PRO A 101 15.37 6.34 -11.79
N PRO A 102 15.42 5.04 -11.49
CA PRO A 102 16.07 4.08 -12.37
C PRO A 102 15.30 3.91 -13.68
N ASP A 103 16.01 3.71 -14.79
CA ASP A 103 15.43 3.27 -16.07
C ASP A 103 15.15 1.74 -16.03
N LYS A 104 14.29 1.34 -15.08
CA LYS A 104 13.85 -0.03 -14.86
C LYS A 104 12.35 -0.03 -14.62
N THR A 105 11.69 -1.12 -14.97
CA THR A 105 10.29 -1.34 -14.57
C THR A 105 10.28 -1.97 -13.19
N GLY A 106 9.53 -1.36 -12.27
CA GLY A 106 9.30 -1.90 -10.93
C GLY A 106 7.84 -2.00 -10.58
N PHE A 107 7.54 -2.86 -9.63
CA PHE A 107 6.20 -3.06 -9.07
C PHE A 107 6.18 -2.70 -7.59
N VAL A 108 5.08 -2.07 -7.18
CA VAL A 108 4.79 -1.76 -5.78
C VAL A 108 3.38 -2.22 -5.46
N TYR A 109 3.21 -2.87 -4.32
CA TYR A 109 1.92 -3.18 -3.73
C TYR A 109 1.62 -2.23 -2.56
N MET A 110 0.39 -1.72 -2.52
CA MET A 110 -0.22 -0.97 -1.41
C MET A 110 -1.64 -1.51 -1.18
N LEU A 111 -1.75 -2.82 -0.92
CA LEU A 111 -3.03 -3.54 -0.86
C LEU A 111 -3.81 -3.31 0.44
N ALA A 112 -3.17 -2.79 1.50
CA ALA A 112 -3.89 -2.26 2.65
C ALA A 112 -4.56 -0.90 2.36
N GLY A 113 -4.23 -0.32 1.20
CA GLY A 113 -4.68 0.98 0.76
C GLY A 113 -3.71 2.11 1.06
N ASP A 114 -4.21 3.32 0.83
CA ASP A 114 -3.53 4.57 1.09
C ASP A 114 -4.44 5.50 1.93
N LEU A 115 -3.83 6.52 2.50
CA LEU A 115 -4.49 7.64 3.18
C LEU A 115 -4.65 8.84 2.25
N GLY A 116 -4.41 8.61 0.95
CA GLY A 116 -4.45 9.52 -0.18
C GLY A 116 -3.18 10.36 -0.36
N THR A 117 -3.07 10.96 -1.54
CA THR A 117 -1.99 11.90 -1.89
C THR A 117 -2.48 12.90 -2.94
N SER A 118 -1.74 13.99 -3.13
CA SER A 118 -2.01 14.95 -4.21
C SER A 118 -1.23 14.58 -5.45
N ASN A 119 -1.89 14.44 -6.60
CA ASN A 119 -1.19 14.23 -7.88
C ASN A 119 -0.52 15.50 -8.42
N HIS A 120 -0.84 16.67 -7.86
CA HIS A 120 -0.33 17.96 -8.33
C HIS A 120 1.13 18.17 -7.95
N ASP A 121 1.53 17.69 -6.77
CA ASP A 121 2.90 17.81 -6.27
C ASP A 121 3.25 16.58 -5.41
N PRO A 122 4.27 15.78 -5.78
CA PRO A 122 4.73 14.65 -4.97
C PRO A 122 5.26 15.02 -3.59
N TYR A 123 5.44 16.33 -3.31
CA TYR A 123 5.90 16.84 -2.02
C TYR A 123 4.85 17.73 -1.32
N ALA A 124 3.59 17.69 -1.76
CA ALA A 124 2.50 18.41 -1.13
C ALA A 124 2.39 18.05 0.36
N THR A 125 2.24 19.06 1.22
CA THR A 125 2.04 18.89 2.67
C THR A 125 0.64 19.25 3.14
N ASP A 126 -0.13 19.95 2.31
CA ASP A 126 -1.55 20.18 2.54
C ASP A 126 -2.42 19.10 1.84
N LYS A 127 -3.69 19.04 2.21
CA LYS A 127 -4.65 18.05 1.69
C LYS A 127 -5.46 18.56 0.49
N SER A 128 -5.00 19.58 -0.22
CA SER A 128 -5.68 20.02 -1.43
C SER A 128 -5.51 18.97 -2.54
N HIS A 129 -6.58 18.74 -3.32
CA HIS A 129 -6.59 17.76 -4.42
C HIS A 129 -6.20 16.33 -4.00
N TRP A 130 -6.57 15.94 -2.77
CA TRP A 130 -6.26 14.63 -2.24
C TRP A 130 -7.07 13.54 -2.96
N VAL A 131 -6.37 12.59 -3.56
CA VAL A 131 -6.94 11.40 -4.17
C VAL A 131 -6.57 10.22 -3.27
N GLN A 132 -7.59 9.57 -2.70
CA GLN A 132 -7.43 8.31 -1.97
C GLN A 132 -7.78 7.15 -2.91
N THR A 133 -6.81 6.30 -3.21
CA THR A 133 -7.00 5.18 -4.15
C THR A 133 -7.57 3.96 -3.45
N GLY A 134 -7.28 3.80 -2.16
CA GLY A 134 -7.51 2.53 -1.47
C GLY A 134 -6.54 1.46 -1.96
N PRO A 135 -6.85 0.16 -1.81
CA PRO A 135 -5.96 -0.92 -2.25
C PRO A 135 -5.55 -0.79 -3.71
N HIS A 136 -4.25 -0.80 -4.00
CA HIS A 136 -3.77 -0.68 -5.38
C HIS A 136 -2.38 -1.29 -5.62
N VAL A 137 -2.02 -1.39 -6.89
CA VAL A 137 -0.69 -1.77 -7.38
C VAL A 137 -0.13 -0.61 -8.21
N MET A 138 1.16 -0.33 -8.07
CA MET A 138 1.85 0.65 -8.90
C MET A 138 2.77 -0.05 -9.90
N ILE A 139 2.82 0.48 -11.12
CA ILE A 139 3.92 0.22 -12.06
C ILE A 139 4.73 1.49 -12.14
N VAL A 140 6.02 1.40 -11.84
CA VAL A 140 6.94 2.55 -11.77
C VAL A 140 8.07 2.42 -12.80
N GLY A 141 8.72 3.55 -13.07
CA GLY A 141 9.86 3.63 -13.97
C GLY A 141 9.49 3.33 -15.44
N LYS A 142 10.36 2.62 -16.17
CA LYS A 142 10.33 2.56 -17.64
C LYS A 142 8.95 2.25 -18.24
N ALA A 143 8.32 1.14 -17.83
CA ALA A 143 7.03 0.75 -18.39
C ALA A 143 5.93 1.80 -18.12
N ALA A 144 5.95 2.45 -16.97
CA ALA A 144 4.97 3.49 -16.66
C ALA A 144 5.07 4.66 -17.64
N HIS A 145 6.29 5.06 -18.01
CA HIS A 145 6.50 6.12 -18.99
C HIS A 145 6.05 5.73 -20.39
N GLU A 146 6.32 4.49 -20.81
CA GLU A 146 5.92 4.00 -22.13
C GLU A 146 4.40 3.83 -22.28
N MET A 147 3.75 3.47 -21.19
CA MET A 147 2.31 3.19 -21.17
C MET A 147 1.46 4.40 -20.82
N ALA A 148 2.03 5.47 -20.26
CA ALA A 148 1.30 6.63 -19.73
C ALA A 148 0.26 7.21 -20.71
N ALA A 149 0.57 7.26 -22.01
CA ALA A 149 -0.34 7.77 -23.03
C ALA A 149 -1.65 6.96 -23.19
N SER A 150 -1.70 5.73 -22.67
CA SER A 150 -2.87 4.85 -22.72
C SER A 150 -3.79 5.00 -21.50
N TYR A 151 -3.44 5.83 -20.52
CA TYR A 151 -4.17 5.99 -19.27
C TYR A 151 -4.57 7.46 -19.04
N PRO A 152 -5.69 7.72 -18.33
CA PRO A 152 -6.05 9.06 -17.90
C PRO A 152 -4.92 9.70 -17.09
N ASN A 153 -4.63 10.98 -17.37
CA ASN A 153 -3.56 11.75 -16.74
C ASN A 153 -4.06 13.08 -16.15
N SER A 154 -5.34 13.13 -15.76
CA SER A 154 -5.90 14.25 -14.99
C SER A 154 -5.21 14.35 -13.64
N LEU A 155 -4.90 15.57 -13.20
CA LEU A 155 -4.35 15.79 -11.86
C LEU A 155 -5.40 15.45 -10.78
N ASP A 156 -6.66 15.78 -11.01
CA ASP A 156 -7.78 15.26 -10.22
C ASP A 156 -8.21 13.89 -10.82
N ALA A 157 -7.54 12.81 -10.41
CA ALA A 157 -7.79 11.48 -10.94
C ALA A 157 -9.06 10.83 -10.34
N ASP A 158 -9.71 9.96 -11.13
CA ASP A 158 -10.74 9.05 -10.62
C ASP A 158 -10.08 7.76 -10.08
N PRO A 159 -10.01 7.56 -8.75
CA PRO A 159 -9.32 6.42 -8.16
C PRO A 159 -10.02 5.07 -8.40
N LYS A 160 -11.17 5.05 -9.09
CA LYS A 160 -11.88 3.80 -9.41
C LYS A 160 -11.37 3.13 -10.69
N ARG A 161 -10.41 3.75 -11.38
CA ARG A 161 -9.89 3.30 -12.68
C ARG A 161 -8.38 3.46 -12.70
N PRO A 162 -7.64 2.68 -13.51
CA PRO A 162 -6.22 2.92 -13.68
C PRO A 162 -5.92 4.32 -14.21
N TYR A 163 -4.91 4.98 -13.66
CA TYR A 163 -4.54 6.36 -14.02
C TYR A 163 -3.03 6.61 -13.88
N VAL A 164 -2.56 7.71 -14.46
CA VAL A 164 -1.18 8.21 -14.31
C VAL A 164 -1.13 9.15 -13.11
N MET A 165 -0.31 8.82 -12.11
CA MET A 165 0.05 9.75 -11.04
C MET A 165 1.32 10.53 -11.44
N PHE A 166 1.41 11.79 -11.03
CA PHE A 166 2.48 12.75 -11.36
C PHE A 166 2.79 12.86 -12.88
N PRO A 167 1.77 13.03 -13.73
CA PRO A 167 1.95 13.01 -15.18
C PRO A 167 2.94 14.06 -15.67
N GLY A 168 3.82 13.66 -16.60
CA GLY A 168 4.84 14.56 -17.17
C GLY A 168 6.05 14.82 -16.28
N THR A 169 6.07 14.30 -15.06
CA THR A 169 7.26 14.33 -14.20
C THR A 169 8.13 13.10 -14.43
N LYS A 170 9.38 13.15 -13.96
CA LYS A 170 10.25 11.97 -13.93
C LYS A 170 9.79 10.87 -12.97
N TYR A 171 8.89 11.18 -12.04
CA TYR A 171 8.30 10.23 -11.10
C TYR A 171 6.90 9.79 -11.53
N GLN A 172 6.53 9.99 -12.80
CA GLN A 172 5.23 9.51 -13.22
C GLN A 172 5.17 7.98 -13.10
N HIS A 173 4.02 7.50 -12.64
CA HIS A 173 3.79 6.07 -12.45
C HIS A 173 2.32 5.75 -12.67
N LEU A 174 2.04 4.49 -12.94
CA LEU A 174 0.66 4.01 -13.12
C LEU A 174 0.12 3.50 -11.81
N MET A 175 -1.09 3.93 -11.48
CA MET A 175 -1.87 3.44 -10.35
C MET A 175 -2.92 2.47 -10.88
N PHE A 176 -2.95 1.26 -10.35
CA PHE A 176 -3.94 0.24 -10.66
C PHE A 176 -4.75 -0.09 -9.40
N PRO A 177 -5.92 0.53 -9.22
CA PRO A 177 -6.83 0.20 -8.13
C PRO A 177 -7.17 -1.30 -8.14
N ALA A 178 -7.04 -1.92 -6.97
CA ALA A 178 -7.25 -3.35 -6.74
C ALA A 178 -8.55 -3.63 -5.96
N ASP A 179 -9.27 -2.59 -5.52
CA ASP A 179 -10.58 -2.77 -4.94
C ASP A 179 -11.59 -3.19 -6.02
N VAL A 180 -12.06 -4.44 -5.90
CA VAL A 180 -13.01 -5.08 -6.81
C VAL A 180 -14.47 -4.88 -6.39
N ALA A 181 -14.76 -3.96 -5.46
CA ALA A 181 -16.13 -3.65 -5.02
C ALA A 181 -17.10 -3.16 -6.13
N GLY A 182 -16.67 -3.08 -7.39
CA GLY A 182 -17.50 -2.81 -8.57
C GLY A 182 -17.89 -4.04 -9.42
N HIS A 183 -17.52 -5.26 -9.03
CA HIS A 183 -17.89 -6.49 -9.74
C HIS A 183 -18.67 -7.46 -8.85
N SER A 184 -19.89 -7.07 -8.51
CA SER A 184 -20.94 -7.94 -7.96
C SER A 184 -22.25 -7.68 -8.69
#